data_AF-A0AAU7KDM9-F1
#
_entry.id   AF-A0AAU7KDM9-F1
#
_cell.length_a   1.000
_cell.length_b   1.000
_cell.length_c   1.000
_cell.angle_alpha   90.00
_cell.angle_beta   90.00
_cell.angle_gamma   90.00
#
_symmetry.space_group_name_H-M   'P 1'
#
loop_
_entity.id
_entity.type
_entity.pdbx_description
1 polymer ?
#
loop_
_entity_poly.entity_id
_entity_poly.type
_entity_poly.pdbx_seq_one_letter_code
_entity_poly.pdbx_strand_id
1 'polypeptide(L)'
;MTDHIDNALLRHEETLVSVRDLARPIRMGDEKPRNKYHREIKPGVWVDVYDVLAAWAVDNPALQHLIKKSLQPGERGHKTREQDLADIVASAKRAQELEQ
;
A
#
# COMPACT_ATOMS: atom_id res chain seq x y z
N MET A 1 -42.13 -40.02 -8.86
CA MET A 1 -42.24 -38.79 -9.68
C MET A 1 -41.04 -37.94 -9.31
N THR A 2 -39.97 -38.14 -10.10
CA THR A 2 -38.74 -37.34 -10.25
C THR A 2 -38.05 -36.90 -8.95
N ASP A 3 -37.16 -37.72 -8.36
CA ASP A 3 -35.74 -37.96 -8.72
C ASP A 3 -34.85 -36.72 -8.77
N HIS A 4 -33.61 -36.91 -8.26
CA HIS A 4 -32.38 -36.14 -8.49
C HIS A 4 -32.21 -34.86 -7.62
N ILE A 5 -31.20 -34.69 -6.76
CA ILE A 5 -29.81 -35.17 -6.74
C ILE A 5 -29.22 -35.10 -5.32
N ASP A 6 -28.63 -36.20 -4.86
CA ASP A 6 -27.55 -36.27 -3.89
C ASP A 6 -26.25 -35.69 -4.48
N ASN A 7 -25.40 -35.16 -3.60
CA ASN A 7 -23.94 -35.26 -3.65
C ASN A 7 -23.12 -34.02 -4.08
N ALA A 8 -21.96 -33.91 -3.41
CA ALA A 8 -20.81 -33.03 -3.62
C ALA A 8 -20.98 -31.59 -3.09
N LEU A 9 -20.52 -31.19 -1.89
CA LEU A 9 -19.14 -31.27 -1.39
C LEU A 9 -18.13 -30.81 -2.46
N LEU A 10 -17.34 -29.77 -2.15
CA LEU A 10 -16.24 -29.16 -2.94
C LEU A 10 -16.77 -28.11 -3.95
N ARG A 11 -16.38 -26.84 -3.96
CA ARG A 11 -15.13 -26.18 -3.56
C ARG A 11 -15.36 -24.70 -3.30
N HIS A 12 -14.44 -24.11 -2.56
CA HIS A 12 -14.06 -22.70 -2.65
C HIS A 12 -14.28 -22.14 -4.07
N GLU A 13 -15.25 -21.24 -4.24
CA GLU A 13 -15.22 -20.35 -5.39
C GLU A 13 -14.29 -19.20 -5.06
N GLU A 14 -13.04 -19.40 -5.49
CA GLU A 14 -12.06 -18.35 -5.72
C GLU A 14 -12.70 -17.23 -6.53
N THR A 15 -12.73 -16.02 -5.98
CA THR A 15 -13.10 -14.82 -6.71
C THR A 15 -12.01 -14.51 -7.73
N LEU A 16 -12.12 -15.11 -8.92
CA LEU A 16 -11.36 -14.71 -10.10
C LEU A 16 -11.83 -13.32 -10.53
N VAL A 17 -11.06 -12.30 -10.16
CA VAL A 17 -11.26 -10.93 -10.63
C VAL A 17 -10.97 -10.90 -12.13
N SER A 18 -12.01 -10.60 -12.93
CA SER A 18 -11.91 -10.49 -14.38
C SER A 18 -11.06 -9.27 -14.76
N VAL A 19 -10.07 -9.48 -15.65
CA VAL A 19 -9.20 -8.44 -16.25
C VAL A 19 -9.95 -7.30 -16.96
N ARG A 20 -11.29 -7.36 -17.07
CA ARG A 20 -12.14 -6.31 -17.64
C ARG A 20 -12.52 -5.18 -16.66
N ASP A 21 -12.26 -5.33 -15.37
CA ASP A 21 -12.69 -4.34 -14.36
C ASP A 21 -11.76 -3.11 -14.20
N LEU A 22 -10.66 -3.00 -14.96
CA LEU A 22 -9.73 -1.86 -14.90
C LEU A 22 -10.26 -0.54 -15.54
N ALA A 23 -11.48 -0.54 -16.08
CA ALA A 23 -12.06 0.61 -16.77
C ALA A 23 -13.28 1.23 -16.04
N ARG A 24 -13.42 1.04 -14.73
CA ARG A 24 -14.47 1.73 -13.97
C ARG A 24 -13.99 3.14 -13.57
N PRO A 25 -14.75 4.21 -13.89
CA PRO A 25 -14.44 5.54 -13.37
C PRO A 25 -14.56 5.50 -11.84
N ILE A 26 -13.52 5.98 -11.15
CA ILE A 26 -13.45 6.02 -9.69
C ILE A 26 -14.64 6.86 -9.20
N ARG A 27 -15.56 6.24 -8.46
CA ARG A 27 -16.67 6.97 -7.83
C ARG A 27 -16.09 7.84 -6.71
N MET A 28 -16.22 9.16 -6.85
CA MET A 28 -16.04 10.12 -5.76
C MET A 28 -17.03 9.76 -4.64
N GLY A 29 -16.60 8.99 -3.64
CA GLY A 29 -17.47 8.53 -2.55
C GLY A 29 -16.96 7.34 -1.75
N ASP A 30 -16.02 6.54 -2.28
CA ASP A 30 -15.33 5.51 -1.49
C ASP A 30 -14.12 6.14 -0.79
N GLU A 31 -14.36 7.03 0.16
CA GLU A 31 -13.29 7.71 0.90
C GLU A 31 -12.62 6.70 1.85
N LYS A 32 -11.63 5.95 1.34
CA LYS A 32 -10.66 5.23 2.19
C LYS A 32 -10.19 6.21 3.25
N PRO A 33 -10.15 5.83 4.54
CA PRO A 33 -9.66 6.72 5.59
C PRO A 33 -8.32 7.28 5.15
N ARG A 34 -8.23 8.61 5.01
CA ARG A 34 -7.03 9.29 4.49
C ARG A 34 -5.86 8.89 5.39
N ASN A 35 -5.07 7.93 4.94
CA ASN A 35 -3.86 7.60 5.65
C ASN A 35 -2.96 8.85 5.64
N LYS A 36 -2.09 8.95 6.63
CA LYS A 36 -1.24 10.14 6.77
C LYS A 36 -0.27 10.38 5.62
N TYR A 37 -0.16 9.46 4.65
CA TYR A 37 0.70 9.54 3.48
C TYR A 37 -0.05 9.83 2.17
N HIS A 38 -1.36 10.05 2.23
CA HIS A 38 -2.14 10.48 1.07
C HIS A 38 -1.88 11.96 0.79
N ARG A 39 -1.37 12.30 -0.40
CA ARG A 39 -0.99 13.67 -0.79
C ARG A 39 -1.53 14.04 -2.16
N GLU A 40 -1.92 15.31 -2.31
CA GLU A 40 -2.14 15.92 -3.62
C GLU A 40 -0.77 16.34 -4.19
N ILE A 41 -0.43 15.87 -5.39
CA ILE A 41 0.86 16.17 -6.05
C ILE A 41 0.73 17.17 -7.19
N LYS A 42 -0.49 17.32 -7.73
CA LYS A 42 -0.92 18.33 -8.69
C LYS A 42 -2.41 18.59 -8.45
N PRO A 43 -2.97 19.75 -8.83
CA PRO A 43 -4.40 20.01 -8.66
C PRO A 43 -5.27 18.87 -9.21
N GLY A 44 -6.06 18.24 -8.34
CA GLY A 44 -6.93 17.10 -8.66
C GLY A 44 -6.23 15.75 -8.79
N VAL A 45 -4.91 15.67 -8.65
CA VAL A 45 -4.11 14.44 -8.74
C VAL A 45 -3.60 14.06 -7.36
N TRP A 46 -4.19 13.00 -6.82
CA TRP A 46 -3.87 12.47 -5.50
C TRP A 46 -3.08 11.17 -5.62
N VAL A 47 -2.17 10.96 -4.67
CA VAL A 47 -1.36 9.75 -4.57
C VAL A 47 -1.27 9.28 -3.12
N ASP A 48 -1.32 7.97 -2.94
CA ASP A 48 -0.96 7.31 -1.70
C ASP A 48 0.47 6.78 -1.82
N VAL A 49 1.33 7.05 -0.82
CA VAL A 49 2.71 6.51 -0.81
C VAL A 49 2.72 4.99 -0.89
N TYR A 50 1.73 4.29 -0.33
CA TYR A 50 1.68 2.83 -0.45
C TYR A 50 1.44 2.35 -1.88
N ASP A 51 0.67 3.10 -2.69
CA ASP A 51 0.49 2.81 -4.11
C ASP A 51 1.80 3.00 -4.87
N VAL A 52 2.60 4.01 -4.51
CA VAL A 52 3.94 4.24 -5.10
C VAL A 52 4.90 3.11 -4.73
N LEU A 53 4.91 2.69 -3.45
CA LEU A 53 5.75 1.58 -2.99
C LEU A 53 5.40 0.28 -3.75
N ALA A 54 4.11 0.02 -3.94
CA ALA A 54 3.64 -1.14 -4.70
C ALA A 54 4.01 -1.04 -6.19
N ALA A 55 3.83 0.13 -6.82
CA ALA A 55 4.14 0.33 -8.23
C ALA A 55 5.62 0.13 -8.57
N TRP A 56 6.52 0.36 -7.61
CA TRP A 56 7.96 0.15 -7.74
C TRP A 56 8.44 -1.20 -7.16
N ALA A 57 7.51 -2.07 -6.75
CA ALA A 57 7.80 -3.35 -6.12
C ALA A 57 8.77 -3.24 -4.91
N VAL A 58 8.63 -2.18 -4.09
CA VAL A 58 9.43 -2.02 -2.88
C VAL A 58 8.91 -2.95 -1.79
N ASP A 59 9.44 -4.16 -1.74
CA ASP A 59 9.08 -5.23 -0.80
C ASP A 59 9.91 -5.20 0.50
N ASN A 60 11.15 -4.72 0.45
CA ASN A 60 11.99 -4.59 1.63
C ASN A 60 11.33 -3.63 2.67
N PRO A 61 10.95 -4.13 3.86
CA PRO A 61 10.22 -3.33 4.84
C PRO A 61 11.03 -2.15 5.38
N ALA A 62 12.37 -2.26 5.42
CA ALA A 62 13.24 -1.18 5.84
C ALA A 62 13.29 -0.06 4.78
N LEU A 63 13.29 -0.39 3.48
CA LEU A 63 13.15 0.60 2.40
C LEU A 63 11.78 1.30 2.42
N GLN A 64 10.69 0.56 2.68
CA GLN A 64 9.38 1.19 2.85
C GLN A 64 9.38 2.20 4.01
N HIS A 65 9.99 1.86 5.16
CA HIS A 65 10.13 2.79 6.28
C HIS A 65 10.99 3.99 5.94
N LEU A 66 12.11 3.77 5.24
CA LEU A 66 13.00 4.82 4.77
C LEU A 66 12.22 5.85 3.93
N ILE A 67 11.52 5.41 2.89
CA ILE A 67 10.78 6.30 1.97
C ILE A 67 9.72 7.11 2.74
N LYS A 68 8.93 6.44 3.60
CA LYS A 68 7.90 7.12 4.42
C LYS A 68 8.49 8.18 5.36
N LYS A 69 9.70 7.96 5.89
CA LYS A 69 10.41 8.93 6.74
C LYS A 69 10.98 10.08 5.91
N SER A 70 11.61 9.77 4.79
CA SER A 70 12.23 10.75 3.89
C SER A 70 11.24 11.74 3.28
N LEU A 71 9.98 11.34 3.10
CA LEU A 71 8.93 12.21 2.57
C LEU A 71 8.39 13.24 3.59
N GLN A 72 8.59 13.02 4.90
CA GLN A 72 8.00 13.86 5.95
C GLN A 72 8.89 14.07 7.19
N PRO A 73 10.17 14.46 7.05
CA PRO A 73 11.06 14.59 8.19
C PRO A 73 10.66 15.78 9.08
N GLY A 74 10.37 15.51 10.36
CA GLY A 74 9.90 16.47 11.36
C GLY A 74 8.37 16.60 11.45
N GLU A 75 7.62 15.97 10.53
CA GLU A 75 6.17 16.13 10.39
C GLU A 75 5.38 14.85 10.76
N ARG A 76 6.03 13.92 11.48
CA ARG A 76 5.46 12.59 11.80
C ARG A 76 4.83 12.50 13.20
N GLY A 77 4.77 13.61 13.94
CA GLY A 77 4.05 13.77 15.20
C GLY A 77 4.93 14.22 16.37
N HIS A 78 5.88 13.38 16.79
CA HIS A 78 6.62 13.59 18.05
C HIS A 78 8.14 13.75 17.88
N LYS A 79 8.66 13.57 16.67
CA LYS A 79 10.12 13.59 16.41
C LYS A 79 10.54 14.92 15.80
N THR A 80 11.72 15.39 16.21
CA THR A 80 12.38 16.50 15.53
C THR A 80 12.87 16.06 14.15
N ARG A 81 13.13 17.03 13.28
CA ARG A 81 13.72 16.77 11.96
C ARG A 81 15.04 16.00 12.08
N GLU A 82 15.90 16.34 13.04
CA GLU A 82 17.16 15.66 13.30
C GLU A 82 16.96 14.18 13.66
N GLN A 83 16.00 13.89 14.55
CA GLN A 83 15.66 12.52 14.92
C GLN A 83 15.13 11.72 13.73
N ASP A 84 14.30 12.32 12.86
CA ASP A 84 13.84 11.66 11.64
C ASP A 84 14.99 11.42 10.65
N LEU A 85 15.97 12.33 10.54
CA LEU A 85 17.17 12.12 9.71
C LEU A 85 18.02 10.94 10.21
N ALA A 86 18.23 10.82 11.52
CA ALA A 86 18.92 9.66 12.09
C ALA A 86 18.14 8.35 11.83
N ASP A 87 16.81 8.38 11.97
CA ASP A 87 15.91 7.27 11.68
C ASP A 87 15.94 6.83 10.19
N ILE A 88 16.15 7.77 9.26
CA ILE A 88 16.31 7.49 7.82
C ILE A 88 17.61 6.72 7.58
N VAL A 89 18.72 7.21 8.13
CA VAL A 89 20.03 6.54 8.03
C VAL A 89 19.97 5.13 8.63
N ALA A 90 19.33 4.97 9.80
CA ALA A 90 19.14 3.66 10.41
C ALA A 90 18.31 2.72 9.53
N SER A 91 17.28 3.23 8.85
CA SER A 91 16.45 2.44 7.94
C SER A 91 17.25 1.99 6.69
N ALA A 92 18.15 2.82 6.19
CA ALA A 92 19.02 2.47 5.06
C ALA A 92 19.99 1.34 5.42
N LYS A 93 20.65 1.44 6.59
CA LYS A 93 21.53 0.38 7.10
C LYS A 93 20.79 -0.93 7.28
N ARG A 94 19.60 -0.87 7.90
CA ARG A 94 18.75 -2.06 8.08
C ARG A 94 18.32 -2.69 6.76
N ALA A 95 18.04 -1.89 5.73
CA ALA A 95 17.75 -2.41 4.41
C ALA A 95 18.94 -3.18 3.85
N GLN A 96 20.15 -2.64 3.92
CA GLN A 96 21.37 -3.33 3.47
C GLN A 96 21.59 -4.66 4.20
N GLU A 97 21.32 -4.71 5.51
CA GLU A 97 21.41 -5.95 6.31
C GLU A 97 20.38 -7.02 5.93
N LEU A 98 19.23 -6.63 5.36
CA LEU A 98 18.18 -7.56 4.92
C LEU A 98 18.44 -8.15 3.53
N GLU A 99 19.28 -7.49 2.73
CA GLU A 99 19.61 -7.90 1.36
C GLU A 99 20.87 -8.79 1.30
N GLN A 100 21.53 -9.02 2.43
CA GLN A 100 22.72 -9.88 2.58
C GLN A 100 22.33 -11.25 3.11
#